data_AF-A0A925SCS0-F1
#
_entry.id   AF-A0A925SCS0-F1
#
_cell.length_a   1.000
_cell.length_b   1.000
_cell.length_c   1.000
_cell.angle_alpha   90.00
_cell.angle_beta   90.00
_cell.angle_gamma   90.00
#
_symmetry.space_group_name_H-M   'P 1'
#
loop_
_entity.id
_entity.type
_entity.pdbx_description
1 polymer ?
#
loop_
_entity_poly.entity_id
_entity_poly.type
_entity_poly.pdbx_seq_one_letter_code
_entity_poly.pdbx_strand_id
1 'polypeptide(L)'
;KVQVTPAALAQFYTNNQAAYYLPDRMQVQFIKYDTTNFLVQAATELDKMTNLTAGLDQIYQNRGGTNFYIGIDGKPLSLDAARLQIKDQLRQEGAESAARKVAAKFINDLFDLHEKQPGLTNALEKLAAERGFKVGLTAPFDLRNGPTELSVPSTFAQAAFSLTTEDPYGASPLTGTDGVYLIGLKKRIARELQPMETVRAKVTEDYKQAEALKAMRVEGERLQVAITNGLAQGKSFDAVCTAAGVKPMKLSPFSPATRTMPELEGRISFGFVQNVAEGIEVGKASNFRALSESGFIVYLRARLPVDEAKMKTDLPEFLSRLQEQRQMAAFAEWFQTESQQLQRPVVNRDVSAKR
;
A
#
# COMPACT_ATOMS: atom_id res chain seq x y z
N LYS A 1 -6.43 -21.04 -28.34
CA LYS A 1 -5.38 -20.09 -28.80
C LYS A 1 -6.09 -18.75 -29.03
N VAL A 2 -5.77 -17.71 -28.25
CA VAL A 2 -6.45 -16.40 -28.37
C VAL A 2 -6.07 -15.79 -29.72
N GLN A 3 -7.07 -15.47 -30.56
CA GLN A 3 -6.83 -14.75 -31.81
C GLN A 3 -6.69 -13.26 -31.50
N VAL A 4 -5.54 -12.68 -31.82
CA VAL A 4 -5.28 -11.26 -31.62
C VAL A 4 -5.38 -10.56 -32.97
N THR A 5 -6.49 -9.84 -33.19
CA THR A 5 -6.69 -9.04 -34.41
C THR A 5 -6.61 -7.55 -34.10
N PRO A 6 -6.20 -6.70 -35.06
CA PRO A 6 -6.16 -5.25 -34.86
C PRO A 6 -7.52 -4.67 -34.42
N ALA A 7 -8.62 -5.15 -35.01
CA ALA A 7 -9.97 -4.72 -34.66
C ALA A 7 -10.35 -5.11 -33.22
N ALA A 8 -10.00 -6.33 -32.79
CA ALA A 8 -10.27 -6.77 -31.42
C ALA A 8 -9.47 -5.97 -30.39
N LEU A 9 -8.20 -5.66 -30.69
CA LEU A 9 -7.37 -4.82 -29.82
C LEU A 9 -7.88 -3.38 -29.74
N ALA A 10 -8.33 -2.80 -30.86
CA ALA A 10 -8.89 -1.45 -30.87
C ALA A 10 -10.20 -1.38 -30.06
N GLN A 11 -11.07 -2.38 -30.18
CA GLN A 11 -12.28 -2.48 -29.38
C GLN A 11 -11.96 -2.68 -27.90
N PHE A 12 -11.02 -3.57 -27.57
CA PHE A 12 -10.62 -3.82 -26.20
C PHE A 12 -10.03 -2.56 -25.55
N TYR A 13 -9.14 -1.86 -26.24
CA TYR A 13 -8.59 -0.59 -25.78
C TYR A 13 -9.69 0.44 -25.50
N THR A 14 -10.64 0.61 -26.43
CA THR A 14 -11.77 1.55 -26.29
C THR A 14 -12.64 1.19 -25.07
N ASN A 15 -12.91 -0.09 -24.86
CA ASN A 15 -13.71 -0.55 -23.72
C ASN A 15 -12.98 -0.47 -22.37
N ASN A 16 -11.65 -0.39 -22.38
CA ASN A 16 -10.80 -0.44 -21.18
C ASN A 16 -9.92 0.80 -21.02
N GLN A 17 -10.29 1.95 -21.63
CA GLN A 17 -9.47 3.17 -21.62
C GLN A 17 -9.05 3.60 -20.22
N ALA A 18 -9.88 3.38 -19.21
CA ALA A 18 -9.58 3.68 -17.81
C ALA A 18 -8.22 3.12 -17.34
N ALA A 19 -7.82 1.93 -17.84
CA ALA A 19 -6.56 1.29 -17.48
C ALA A 19 -5.32 1.88 -18.20
N TYR A 20 -5.53 2.77 -19.17
CA TYR A 20 -4.49 3.37 -20.01
C TYR A 20 -4.39 4.89 -19.86
N TYR A 21 -5.03 5.46 -18.84
CA TYR A 21 -4.80 6.86 -18.48
C TYR A 21 -3.49 6.99 -17.71
N LEU A 22 -2.71 7.98 -18.09
CA LEU A 22 -1.75 8.58 -17.16
C LEU A 22 -2.55 9.41 -16.15
N PRO A 23 -2.26 9.27 -14.84
CA PRO A 23 -2.90 10.09 -13.82
C PRO A 23 -2.55 11.57 -14.01
N ASP A 24 -3.22 12.44 -13.24
CA ASP A 24 -2.78 13.83 -13.12
C ASP A 24 -1.31 13.88 -12.68
N ARG A 25 -0.54 14.72 -13.35
CA ARG A 25 0.89 14.91 -13.09
C ARG A 25 1.20 16.36 -12.81
N MET A 26 2.27 16.58 -12.06
CA MET A 26 2.80 17.89 -11.73
C MET A 26 4.24 18.00 -12.18
N GLN A 27 4.60 19.23 -12.53
CA GLN A 27 5.98 19.66 -12.65
C GLN A 27 6.17 20.85 -11.72
N VAL A 28 7.16 20.76 -10.84
CA VAL A 28 7.50 21.83 -9.91
C VAL A 28 8.93 22.30 -10.14
N GLN A 29 9.11 23.59 -9.94
CA GLN A 29 10.44 24.15 -9.75
C GLN A 29 10.80 24.08 -8.27
N PHE A 30 12.07 23.95 -7.94
CA PHE A 30 12.51 23.80 -6.57
C PHE A 30 13.85 24.45 -6.28
N ILE A 31 14.08 24.79 -5.02
CA ILE A 31 15.38 25.15 -4.47
C ILE A 31 15.75 24.11 -3.44
N LYS A 32 16.94 23.49 -3.59
CA LYS A 32 17.51 22.56 -2.62
C LYS A 32 18.51 23.30 -1.73
N TYR A 33 18.23 23.35 -0.44
CA TYR A 33 19.15 23.77 0.61
C TYR A 33 19.87 22.52 1.12
N ASP A 34 21.03 22.24 0.54
CA ASP A 34 21.84 21.08 0.91
C ASP A 34 22.27 21.18 2.37
N THR A 35 21.93 20.19 3.20
CA THR A 35 22.23 20.19 4.63
C THR A 35 23.73 20.21 4.88
N THR A 36 24.54 19.69 3.95
CA THR A 36 26.00 19.70 4.06
C THR A 36 26.57 21.11 4.13
N ASN A 37 25.92 22.09 3.49
CA ASN A 37 26.33 23.50 3.54
C ASN A 37 26.19 24.13 4.94
N PHE A 38 25.43 23.50 5.84
CA PHE A 38 25.13 24.01 7.18
C PHE A 38 25.87 23.25 8.29
N LEU A 39 26.64 22.20 7.96
CA LEU A 39 27.34 21.37 8.96
C LEU A 39 28.38 22.15 9.77
N VAL A 40 29.09 23.08 9.12
CA VAL A 40 30.10 23.91 9.81
C VAL A 40 29.43 24.87 10.79
N GLN A 41 28.31 25.49 10.38
CA GLN A 41 27.53 26.35 11.26
C GLN A 41 26.99 25.55 12.45
N ALA A 42 26.41 24.37 12.19
CA ALA A 42 25.87 23.51 13.24
C ALA A 42 26.94 23.06 14.23
N ALA A 43 28.13 22.65 13.76
CA ALA A 43 29.26 22.30 14.61
C ALA A 43 29.68 23.47 15.50
N THR A 44 29.78 24.67 14.91
CA THR A 44 30.12 25.90 15.64
C THR A 44 29.11 26.21 16.75
N GLU A 45 27.81 26.04 16.50
CA GLU A 45 26.77 26.26 17.51
C GLU A 45 26.81 25.20 18.62
N LEU A 46 27.14 23.95 18.29
CA LEU A 46 27.33 22.89 19.29
C LEU A 46 28.54 23.16 20.18
N ASP A 47 29.65 23.62 19.62
CA ASP A 47 30.88 23.89 20.39
C ASP A 47 30.73 25.11 21.32
N LYS A 48 29.73 25.98 21.09
CA LYS A 48 29.36 27.06 22.03
C LYS A 48 28.60 26.58 23.27
N MET A 49 28.10 25.33 23.29
CA MET A 49 27.35 24.79 24.42
C MET A 49 28.30 24.45 25.58
N THR A 50 28.21 25.20 26.67
CA THR A 50 29.08 25.04 27.86
C THR A 50 28.91 23.70 28.59
N ASN A 51 27.75 23.06 28.44
CA ASN A 51 27.39 21.80 29.08
C ASN A 51 27.26 20.63 28.08
N LEU A 52 27.89 20.71 26.90
CA LEU A 52 27.75 19.73 25.83
C LEU A 52 27.99 18.29 26.31
N THR A 53 29.09 18.03 27.03
CA THR A 53 29.43 16.69 27.52
C THR A 53 28.34 16.09 28.41
N ALA A 54 27.82 16.87 29.37
CA ALA A 54 26.73 16.43 30.23
C ALA A 54 25.43 16.22 29.45
N GLY A 55 25.16 17.04 28.42
CA GLY A 55 24.02 16.87 27.53
C GLY A 55 24.09 15.59 26.69
N LEU A 56 25.28 15.25 26.16
CA LEU A 56 25.51 14.00 25.43
C LEU A 56 25.28 12.78 26.32
N ASP A 57 25.75 12.82 27.58
CA ASP A 57 25.53 11.76 28.56
C ASP A 57 24.05 11.57 28.88
N GLN A 58 23.30 12.68 29.02
CA GLN A 58 21.87 12.62 29.26
C GLN A 58 21.12 12.02 28.06
N ILE A 59 21.47 12.39 26.83
CA ILE A 59 20.87 11.83 25.62
C ILE A 59 21.19 10.33 25.50
N TYR A 60 22.42 9.93 25.84
CA TYR A 60 22.83 8.53 25.89
C TYR A 60 21.94 7.73 26.85
N GLN A 61 21.77 8.21 28.08
CA GLN A 61 20.93 7.56 29.10
C GLN A 61 19.45 7.52 28.69
N ASN A 62 18.90 8.65 28.22
CA ASN A 62 17.49 8.75 27.83
C ASN A 62 17.11 7.85 26.65
N ARG A 63 18.05 7.58 25.73
CA ARG A 63 17.84 6.68 24.59
C ARG A 63 18.11 5.21 24.92
N GLY A 64 18.42 4.87 26.17
CA GLY A 64 18.58 3.48 26.62
C GLY A 64 20.03 2.97 26.66
N GLY A 65 21.02 3.87 26.52
CA GLY A 65 22.44 3.56 26.70
C GLY A 65 22.93 2.38 25.86
N THR A 66 23.52 1.39 26.52
CA THR A 66 24.12 0.20 25.87
C THR A 66 23.13 -0.66 25.09
N ASN A 67 21.82 -0.52 25.34
CA ASN A 67 20.78 -1.26 24.62
C ASN A 67 20.44 -0.64 23.25
N PHE A 68 20.78 0.65 23.05
CA PHE A 68 20.48 1.38 21.82
C PHE A 68 21.72 1.66 20.99
N TYR A 69 22.85 1.98 21.64
CA TYR A 69 24.12 2.25 20.99
C TYR A 69 24.94 0.97 20.88
N ILE A 70 24.61 0.16 19.87
CA ILE A 70 25.27 -1.11 19.57
C ILE A 70 26.09 -0.96 18.29
N GLY A 71 27.33 -1.45 18.30
CA GLY A 71 28.21 -1.49 17.14
C GLY A 71 27.78 -2.51 16.09
N ILE A 72 28.41 -2.46 14.92
CA ILE A 72 28.14 -3.38 13.80
C ILE A 72 28.43 -4.85 14.18
N ASP A 73 29.28 -5.06 15.18
CA ASP A 73 29.61 -6.37 15.76
C ASP A 73 28.59 -6.89 16.79
N GLY A 74 27.49 -6.17 17.00
CA GLY A 74 26.44 -6.53 17.96
C GLY A 74 26.81 -6.24 19.42
N LYS A 75 27.92 -5.55 19.70
CA LYS A 75 28.35 -5.21 21.07
C LYS A 75 28.02 -3.75 21.42
N PRO A 76 27.77 -3.41 22.69
CA PRO A 76 27.58 -2.03 23.10
C PRO A 76 28.79 -1.16 22.72
N LEU A 77 28.53 0.02 22.17
CA LEU A 77 29.55 1.03 21.93
C LEU A 77 30.12 1.53 23.27
N SER A 78 31.40 1.93 23.27
CA SER A 78 31.97 2.64 24.42
C SER A 78 31.26 3.98 24.60
N LEU A 79 31.26 4.52 25.83
CA LEU A 79 30.62 5.82 26.11
C LEU A 79 31.17 6.93 25.21
N ASP A 80 32.48 6.94 24.95
CA ASP A 80 33.09 7.94 24.07
C ASP A 80 32.71 7.75 22.60
N ALA A 81 32.60 6.51 22.12
CA ALA A 81 32.11 6.24 20.75
C ALA A 81 30.63 6.63 20.61
N ALA A 82 29.81 6.33 21.63
CA ALA A 82 28.41 6.74 21.66
C ALA A 82 28.27 8.28 21.71
N ARG A 83 29.08 8.98 22.50
CA ARG A 83 29.13 10.45 22.53
C ARG A 83 29.48 11.04 21.17
N LEU A 84 30.44 10.46 20.44
CA LEU A 84 30.79 10.90 19.09
C LEU A 84 29.62 10.71 18.12
N GLN A 85 28.94 9.57 18.18
CA GLN A 85 27.76 9.31 17.35
C GLN A 85 26.61 10.28 17.68
N ILE A 86 26.34 10.54 18.95
CA ILE A 86 25.32 11.51 19.38
C ILE A 86 25.71 12.92 18.93
N LYS A 87 26.97 13.32 19.08
CA LYS A 87 27.45 14.64 18.64
C LYS A 87 27.28 14.79 17.12
N ASP A 88 27.55 13.74 16.33
CA ASP A 88 27.33 13.78 14.89
C ASP A 88 25.83 13.87 14.53
N GLN A 89 24.97 13.13 15.21
CA GLN A 89 23.51 13.24 15.04
C GLN A 89 23.01 14.65 15.36
N LEU A 90 23.42 15.24 16.49
CA LEU A 90 23.07 16.62 16.84
C LEU A 90 23.59 17.62 15.81
N ARG A 91 24.76 17.36 15.22
CA ARG A 91 25.32 18.19 14.14
C ARG A 91 24.46 18.12 12.88
N GLN A 92 24.01 16.92 12.49
CA GLN A 92 23.10 16.74 11.35
C GLN A 92 21.74 17.42 11.61
N GLU A 93 21.14 17.21 12.79
CA GLU A 93 19.88 17.84 13.20
C GLU A 93 20.00 19.37 13.24
N GLY A 94 21.12 19.89 13.75
CA GLY A 94 21.42 21.32 13.77
C GLY A 94 21.57 21.90 12.36
N ALA A 95 22.24 21.18 11.46
CA ALA A 95 22.41 21.58 10.07
C ALA A 95 21.07 21.60 9.32
N GLU A 96 20.24 20.58 9.51
CA GLU A 96 18.87 20.55 8.96
C GLU A 96 18.02 21.70 9.52
N SER A 97 18.10 21.97 10.82
CA SER A 97 17.41 23.10 11.47
C SER A 97 17.85 24.45 10.88
N ALA A 98 19.14 24.65 10.66
CA ALA A 98 19.67 25.85 10.01
C ALA A 98 19.19 25.98 8.55
N ALA A 99 19.25 24.88 7.78
CA ALA A 99 18.73 24.84 6.42
C ALA A 99 17.23 25.20 6.37
N ARG A 100 16.41 24.64 7.27
CA ARG A 100 14.99 24.97 7.40
C ARG A 100 14.75 26.44 7.72
N LYS A 101 15.55 27.05 8.60
CA LYS A 101 15.42 28.48 8.93
C LYS A 101 15.72 29.36 7.70
N VAL A 102 16.76 29.03 6.94
CA VAL A 102 17.08 29.77 5.70
C VAL A 102 15.98 29.60 4.67
N ALA A 103 15.49 28.37 4.48
CA ALA A 103 14.39 28.09 3.57
C ALA A 103 13.11 28.84 3.98
N ALA A 104 12.74 28.83 5.26
CA ALA A 104 11.56 29.53 5.78
C ALA A 104 11.67 31.06 5.57
N LYS A 105 12.86 31.64 5.79
CA LYS A 105 13.08 33.06 5.50
C LYS A 105 12.91 33.36 4.01
N PHE A 106 13.45 32.50 3.13
CA PHE A 106 13.26 32.66 1.69
C PHE A 106 11.79 32.55 1.29
N ILE A 107 11.05 31.62 1.89
CA ILE A 107 9.60 31.47 1.66
C ILE A 107 8.87 32.78 2.00
N ASN A 108 9.14 33.37 3.17
CA ASN A 108 8.51 34.64 3.54
C ASN A 108 8.85 35.75 2.53
N ASP A 109 10.12 35.90 2.16
CA ASP A 109 10.56 36.89 1.17
C ASP A 109 9.90 36.65 -0.21
N LEU A 110 9.64 35.39 -0.57
CA LEU A 110 8.96 34.99 -1.81
C LEU A 110 7.46 35.32 -1.78
N PHE A 111 6.79 35.06 -0.66
CA PHE A 111 5.39 35.42 -0.47
C PHE A 111 5.20 36.94 -0.50
N ASP A 112 6.07 37.70 0.18
CA ASP A 112 6.06 39.16 0.14
C ASP A 112 6.24 39.70 -1.29
N LEU A 113 7.10 39.07 -2.09
CA LEU A 113 7.30 39.43 -3.49
C LEU A 113 6.06 39.10 -4.34
N HIS A 114 5.45 37.94 -4.11
CA HIS A 114 4.25 37.52 -4.82
C HIS A 114 3.05 38.43 -4.52
N GLU A 115 2.86 38.82 -3.26
CA GLU A 115 1.79 39.75 -2.86
C GLU A 115 1.96 41.13 -3.53
N LYS A 116 3.20 41.63 -3.59
CA LYS A 116 3.50 42.91 -4.26
C LYS A 116 3.39 42.82 -5.79
N GLN A 117 3.58 41.64 -6.37
CA GLN A 117 3.61 41.41 -7.81
C GLN A 117 2.90 40.08 -8.20
N PRO A 118 1.56 40.02 -8.08
CA PRO A 118 0.80 38.77 -8.22
C PRO A 118 0.85 38.14 -9.63
N GLY A 119 1.24 38.92 -10.64
CA GLY A 119 1.44 38.44 -12.02
C GLY A 119 2.85 37.94 -12.34
N LEU A 120 3.80 37.97 -11.40
CA LEU A 120 5.19 37.62 -11.65
C LEU A 120 5.37 36.09 -11.67
N THR A 121 5.38 35.50 -12.87
CA THR A 121 5.47 34.05 -13.08
C THR A 121 6.84 33.43 -12.83
N ASN A 122 7.88 34.26 -12.66
CA ASN A 122 9.27 33.85 -12.41
C ASN A 122 9.82 34.42 -11.08
N ALA A 123 8.95 34.69 -10.11
CA ALA A 123 9.36 35.32 -8.84
C ALA A 123 10.39 34.47 -8.07
N LEU A 124 10.21 33.14 -8.08
CA LEU A 124 11.14 32.22 -7.46
C LEU A 124 12.51 32.26 -8.14
N GLU A 125 12.58 32.19 -9.47
CA GLU A 125 13.84 32.26 -10.22
C GLU A 125 14.57 33.58 -9.99
N LYS A 126 13.82 34.70 -9.97
CA LYS A 126 14.37 36.03 -9.72
C LYS A 126 14.97 36.13 -8.31
N LEU A 127 14.20 35.77 -7.28
CA LEU A 127 14.65 35.83 -5.89
C LEU A 127 15.80 34.84 -5.64
N ALA A 128 15.77 33.67 -6.26
CA ALA A 128 16.85 32.70 -6.17
C ALA A 128 18.15 33.26 -6.76
N ALA A 129 18.09 33.87 -7.94
CA ALA A 129 19.25 34.49 -8.58
C ALA A 129 19.84 35.64 -7.74
N GLU A 130 18.99 36.50 -7.17
CA GLU A 130 19.41 37.59 -6.27
C GLU A 130 20.11 37.08 -5.00
N ARG A 131 19.75 35.87 -4.54
CA ARG A 131 20.27 35.24 -3.32
C ARG A 131 21.35 34.18 -3.58
N GLY A 132 21.73 33.97 -4.84
CA GLY A 132 22.72 32.98 -5.24
C GLY A 132 22.27 31.51 -5.16
N PHE A 133 20.96 31.25 -5.13
CA PHE A 133 20.40 29.90 -5.17
C PHE A 133 20.14 29.42 -6.60
N LYS A 134 20.34 28.12 -6.82
CA LYS A 134 20.02 27.46 -8.10
C LYS A 134 18.60 26.90 -8.05
N VAL A 135 17.78 27.25 -9.04
CA VAL A 135 16.46 26.65 -9.25
C VAL A 135 16.61 25.39 -10.09
N GLY A 136 16.11 24.27 -9.55
CA GLY A 136 15.92 23.01 -10.27
C GLY A 136 14.49 22.89 -10.82
N LEU A 137 14.31 21.97 -11.75
CA LEU A 137 13.01 21.64 -12.34
C LEU A 137 12.85 20.12 -12.31
N THR A 138 11.71 19.64 -11.83
CA THR A 138 11.43 18.20 -11.81
C THR A 138 11.04 17.68 -13.20
N ALA A 139 11.16 16.37 -13.40
CA ALA A 139 10.37 15.68 -14.42
C ALA A 139 8.87 15.71 -14.02
N PRO A 140 7.94 15.47 -14.96
CA PRO A 140 6.54 15.26 -14.61
C PRO A 140 6.35 14.03 -13.72
N PHE A 141 5.70 14.20 -12.57
CA PHE A 141 5.42 13.11 -11.63
C PHE A 141 3.96 13.08 -11.20
N ASP A 142 3.48 11.90 -10.82
CA ASP A 142 2.14 11.72 -10.25
C ASP A 142 2.15 11.76 -8.71
N LEU A 143 0.97 11.91 -8.11
CA LEU A 143 0.81 12.01 -6.66
C LEU A 143 1.32 10.78 -5.89
N ARG A 144 1.25 9.59 -6.50
CA ARG A 144 1.58 8.33 -5.83
C ARG A 144 3.10 8.10 -5.80
N ASN A 145 3.77 8.38 -6.92
CA ASN A 145 5.18 8.06 -7.09
C ASN A 145 6.10 9.23 -6.75
N GLY A 146 5.66 10.48 -6.92
CA GLY A 146 6.51 11.65 -6.72
C GLY A 146 7.67 11.74 -7.72
N PRO A 147 8.52 12.79 -7.62
CA PRO A 147 9.68 12.95 -8.50
C PRO A 147 10.77 11.93 -8.15
N THR A 148 11.08 11.04 -9.10
CA THR A 148 12.07 9.96 -8.90
C THR A 148 13.51 10.43 -8.84
N GLU A 149 13.78 11.61 -9.38
CA GLU A 149 15.10 12.24 -9.43
C GLU A 149 15.48 12.95 -8.13
N LEU A 150 14.55 13.10 -7.18
CA LEU A 150 14.77 13.75 -5.89
C LEU A 150 14.66 12.74 -4.74
N SER A 151 15.51 12.89 -3.73
CA SER A 151 15.49 12.04 -2.54
C SER A 151 14.51 12.59 -1.49
N VAL A 152 13.22 12.58 -1.83
CA VAL A 152 12.15 13.23 -1.05
C VAL A 152 11.06 12.24 -0.63
N PRO A 153 10.42 12.43 0.54
CA PRO A 153 9.31 11.60 1.00
C PRO A 153 8.04 11.85 0.18
N SER A 154 7.04 10.96 0.32
CA SER A 154 5.73 11.10 -0.34
C SER A 154 4.96 12.38 0.01
N THR A 155 5.27 13.00 1.16
CA THR A 155 4.72 14.31 1.55
C THR A 155 5.13 15.42 0.58
N PHE A 156 6.24 15.27 -0.15
CA PHE A 156 6.63 16.20 -1.20
C PHE A 156 5.61 16.22 -2.34
N ALA A 157 5.19 15.05 -2.81
CA ALA A 157 4.19 14.95 -3.87
C ALA A 157 2.84 15.53 -3.42
N GLN A 158 2.44 15.29 -2.17
CA GLN A 158 1.23 15.88 -1.59
C GLN A 158 1.29 17.41 -1.58
N ALA A 159 2.40 17.98 -1.10
CA ALA A 159 2.61 19.43 -1.08
C ALA A 159 2.66 20.04 -2.50
N ALA A 160 3.24 19.33 -3.47
CA ALA A 160 3.24 19.78 -4.86
C ALA A 160 1.84 19.80 -5.48
N PHE A 161 1.01 18.80 -5.20
CA PHE A 161 -0.35 18.69 -5.74
C PHE A 161 -1.35 19.66 -5.08
N SER A 162 -1.06 20.17 -3.88
CA SER A 162 -1.85 21.23 -3.24
C SER A 162 -1.60 22.62 -3.82
N LEU A 163 -0.56 22.81 -4.64
CA LEU A 163 -0.29 24.11 -5.27
C LEU A 163 -1.32 24.45 -6.36
N THR A 164 -1.65 25.72 -6.45
CA THR A 164 -2.58 26.29 -7.42
C THR A 164 -1.93 27.45 -8.19
N THR A 165 -2.63 28.02 -9.16
CA THR A 165 -2.16 29.22 -9.86
C THR A 165 -2.19 30.46 -8.98
N GLU A 166 -3.07 30.48 -7.99
CA GLU A 166 -3.26 31.53 -7.01
C GLU A 166 -2.26 31.42 -5.86
N ASP A 167 -1.96 30.19 -5.42
CA ASP A 167 -0.96 29.87 -4.41
C ASP A 167 0.13 28.96 -5.02
N PRO A 168 1.03 29.52 -5.84
CA PRO A 168 1.98 28.72 -6.61
C PRO A 168 3.19 28.25 -5.80
N TYR A 169 3.32 28.59 -4.52
CA TYR A 169 4.51 28.27 -3.71
C TYR A 169 4.16 27.46 -2.47
N GLY A 170 5.05 26.54 -2.08
CA GLY A 170 4.91 25.78 -0.85
C GLY A 170 4.98 26.70 0.39
N ALA A 171 3.97 26.60 1.26
CA ALA A 171 3.88 27.41 2.48
C ALA A 171 4.96 27.07 3.53
N SER A 172 5.54 25.87 3.45
CA SER A 172 6.53 25.38 4.42
C SER A 172 7.69 24.68 3.70
N PRO A 173 8.91 24.71 4.28
CA PRO A 173 10.02 23.92 3.78
C PRO A 173 9.73 22.42 3.89
N LEU A 174 10.12 21.66 2.87
CA LEU A 174 9.95 20.21 2.80
C LEU A 174 11.29 19.53 3.10
N THR A 175 11.36 18.68 4.12
CA THR A 175 12.58 17.90 4.42
C THR A 175 12.67 16.69 3.49
N GLY A 176 13.74 16.60 2.71
CA GLY A 176 14.19 15.39 2.03
C GLY A 176 15.33 14.71 2.80
N THR A 177 15.85 13.59 2.28
CA THR A 177 16.93 12.85 2.95
C THR A 177 18.29 13.53 2.82
N ASP A 178 18.46 14.38 1.81
CA ASP A 178 19.73 15.00 1.43
C ASP A 178 19.68 16.53 1.44
N GLY A 179 18.58 17.13 1.92
CA GLY A 179 18.38 18.56 1.84
C GLY A 179 16.99 19.01 2.29
N VAL A 180 16.85 20.31 2.49
CA VAL A 180 15.55 20.96 2.64
C VAL A 180 15.15 21.55 1.30
N TYR A 181 13.89 21.40 0.93
CA TYR A 181 13.35 21.78 -0.37
C TYR A 181 12.28 22.85 -0.23
N LEU A 182 12.31 23.83 -1.12
CA LEU A 182 11.22 24.76 -1.38
C LEU A 182 10.71 24.47 -2.78
N ILE A 183 9.40 24.36 -2.96
CA ILE A 183 8.78 24.07 -4.26
C ILE A 183 7.87 25.20 -4.74
N GLY A 184 7.78 25.35 -6.05
CA GLY A 184 6.82 26.20 -6.73
C GLY A 184 6.20 25.49 -7.94
N LEU A 185 4.94 25.77 -8.21
CA LEU A 185 4.19 25.21 -9.33
C LEU A 185 4.81 25.71 -10.65
N LYS A 186 5.22 24.78 -11.51
CA LYS A 186 5.62 25.10 -12.89
C LYS A 186 4.54 24.77 -13.89
N LYS A 187 3.98 23.56 -13.77
CA LYS A 187 2.96 23.06 -14.71
C LYS A 187 2.11 21.99 -14.06
N ARG A 188 0.79 22.11 -14.22
CA ARG A 188 -0.17 21.02 -13.98
C ARG A 188 -0.47 20.32 -15.31
N ILE A 189 -0.37 19.00 -15.33
CA ILE A 189 -0.60 18.17 -16.51
C ILE A 189 -1.81 17.30 -16.17
N ALA A 190 -2.94 17.59 -16.82
CA ALA A 190 -4.16 16.83 -16.61
C ALA A 190 -3.97 15.36 -17.03
N ARG A 191 -4.80 14.49 -16.46
CA ARG A 191 -4.91 13.09 -16.86
C ARG A 191 -5.02 12.99 -18.37
N GLU A 192 -4.26 12.07 -18.94
CA GLU A 192 -4.13 11.93 -20.39
C GLU A 192 -4.31 10.47 -20.76
N LEU A 193 -5.20 10.20 -21.70
CA LEU A 193 -5.36 8.87 -22.26
C LEU A 193 -4.16 8.59 -23.19
N GLN A 194 -3.37 7.56 -22.88
CA GLN A 194 -2.23 7.20 -23.72
C GLN A 194 -2.71 6.63 -25.05
N PRO A 195 -2.23 7.15 -26.21
CA PRO A 195 -2.60 6.60 -27.50
C PRO A 195 -2.34 5.09 -27.57
N MET A 196 -3.25 4.34 -28.21
CA MET A 196 -3.17 2.89 -28.32
C MET A 196 -1.81 2.43 -28.89
N GLU A 197 -1.21 3.19 -29.82
CA GLU A 197 0.11 2.87 -30.36
C GLU A 197 1.21 2.86 -29.29
N THR A 198 1.17 3.82 -28.36
CA THR A 198 2.11 3.92 -27.24
C THR A 198 1.96 2.75 -26.27
N VAL A 199 0.72 2.31 -26.03
CA VAL A 199 0.41 1.24 -25.07
C VAL A 199 0.12 -0.12 -25.72
N ARG A 200 0.42 -0.28 -27.02
CA ARG A 200 -0.01 -1.45 -27.82
C ARG A 200 0.43 -2.78 -27.22
N ALA A 201 1.65 -2.84 -26.70
CA ALA A 201 2.19 -4.04 -26.05
C ALA A 201 1.38 -4.40 -24.80
N LYS A 202 1.08 -3.41 -23.96
CA LYS A 202 0.27 -3.60 -22.75
C LYS A 202 -1.18 -3.98 -23.09
N VAL A 203 -1.81 -3.28 -24.03
CA VAL A 203 -3.17 -3.61 -24.52
C VAL A 203 -3.24 -5.05 -25.04
N THR A 204 -2.22 -5.49 -25.77
CA THR A 204 -2.16 -6.85 -26.31
C THR A 204 -2.07 -7.89 -25.20
N GLU A 205 -1.26 -7.64 -24.17
CA GLU A 205 -1.12 -8.55 -23.04
C GLU A 205 -2.41 -8.60 -22.21
N ASP A 206 -2.95 -7.45 -21.83
CA ASP A 206 -4.20 -7.34 -21.09
C ASP A 206 -5.36 -8.02 -21.85
N TYR A 207 -5.43 -7.85 -23.18
CA TYR A 207 -6.41 -8.52 -24.03
C TYR A 207 -6.25 -10.05 -24.03
N LYS A 208 -5.02 -10.55 -24.16
CA LYS A 208 -4.75 -12.00 -24.12
C LYS A 208 -5.17 -12.60 -22.79
N GLN A 209 -4.86 -11.92 -21.69
CA GLN A 209 -5.26 -12.35 -20.34
C GLN A 209 -6.78 -12.35 -20.20
N ALA A 210 -7.45 -11.29 -20.63
CA ALA A 210 -8.92 -11.22 -20.59
C ALA A 210 -9.59 -12.33 -21.41
N GLU A 211 -9.11 -12.59 -22.63
CA GLU A 211 -9.64 -13.66 -23.48
C GLU A 211 -9.31 -15.06 -22.93
N ALA A 212 -8.13 -15.25 -22.33
CA ALA A 212 -7.79 -16.51 -21.67
C ALA A 212 -8.72 -16.79 -20.49
N LEU A 213 -9.01 -15.78 -19.66
CA LEU A 213 -9.95 -15.90 -18.54
C LEU A 213 -11.37 -16.17 -19.03
N LYS A 214 -11.80 -15.52 -20.10
CA LYS A 214 -13.11 -15.77 -20.72
C LYS A 214 -13.20 -17.20 -21.26
N ALA A 215 -12.18 -17.67 -21.98
CA ALA A 215 -12.13 -19.04 -22.49
C ALA A 215 -12.12 -20.08 -21.36
N MET A 216 -11.38 -19.82 -20.28
CA MET A 216 -11.37 -20.68 -19.09
C MET A 216 -12.77 -20.83 -18.50
N ARG A 217 -13.53 -19.73 -18.37
CA ARG A 217 -14.91 -19.78 -17.85
C ARG A 217 -15.82 -20.63 -18.72
N VAL A 218 -15.77 -20.43 -20.04
CA VAL A 218 -16.56 -21.21 -21.00
C VAL A 218 -16.22 -22.70 -20.95
N GLU A 219 -14.93 -23.06 -20.97
CA GLU A 219 -14.52 -24.46 -20.89
C GLU A 219 -14.80 -25.09 -19.52
N GLY A 220 -14.68 -24.31 -18.44
CA GLY A 220 -15.05 -24.72 -17.09
C GLY A 220 -16.55 -25.04 -16.96
N GLU A 221 -17.42 -24.18 -17.48
CA GLU A 221 -18.87 -24.41 -17.54
C GLU A 221 -19.20 -25.62 -18.42
N ARG A 222 -18.56 -25.76 -19.58
CA ARG A 222 -18.73 -26.91 -20.46
C ARG A 222 -18.33 -28.22 -19.78
N LEU A 223 -17.19 -28.23 -19.08
CA LEU A 223 -16.73 -29.37 -18.30
C LEU A 223 -17.72 -29.73 -17.19
N GLN A 224 -18.28 -28.74 -16.51
CA GLN A 224 -19.29 -28.98 -15.48
C GLN A 224 -20.55 -29.66 -16.03
N VAL A 225 -21.04 -29.22 -17.19
CA VAL A 225 -22.18 -29.86 -17.87
C VAL A 225 -21.82 -31.29 -18.26
N ALA A 226 -20.62 -31.51 -18.81
CA ALA A 226 -20.14 -32.84 -19.17
C ALA A 226 -20.06 -33.78 -17.94
N ILE A 227 -19.55 -33.29 -16.81
CA ILE A 227 -19.48 -34.04 -15.54
C ILE A 227 -20.88 -34.40 -15.08
N THR A 228 -21.79 -33.43 -14.99
CA THR A 228 -23.17 -33.66 -14.56
C THR A 228 -23.86 -34.73 -15.41
N ASN A 229 -23.77 -34.62 -16.74
CA ASN A 229 -24.38 -35.58 -17.66
C ASN A 229 -23.70 -36.95 -17.60
N GLY A 230 -22.37 -37.00 -17.50
CA GLY A 230 -21.62 -38.24 -17.42
C GLY A 230 -21.91 -39.01 -16.14
N LEU A 231 -22.02 -38.32 -15.00
CA LEU A 231 -22.41 -38.93 -13.72
C LEU A 231 -23.84 -39.47 -13.78
N ALA A 232 -24.78 -38.74 -14.38
CA ALA A 232 -26.16 -39.22 -14.60
C ALA A 232 -26.22 -40.47 -15.50
N GLN A 233 -25.25 -40.64 -16.41
CA GLN A 233 -25.09 -41.83 -17.25
C GLN A 233 -24.30 -42.97 -16.57
N GLY A 234 -23.93 -42.83 -15.29
CA GLY A 234 -23.15 -43.82 -14.56
C GLY A 234 -21.65 -43.86 -14.89
N LYS A 235 -21.12 -42.88 -15.64
CA LYS A 235 -19.67 -42.76 -15.87
C LYS A 235 -18.98 -42.24 -14.62
N SER A 236 -17.73 -42.65 -14.40
CA SER A 236 -16.93 -42.11 -13.30
C SER A 236 -16.49 -40.67 -13.58
N PHE A 237 -16.33 -39.88 -12.51
CA PHE A 237 -15.81 -38.51 -12.59
C PHE A 237 -14.47 -38.46 -13.32
N ASP A 238 -13.56 -39.38 -13.01
CA ASP A 238 -12.23 -39.46 -13.62
C ASP A 238 -12.30 -39.72 -15.14
N ALA A 239 -13.21 -40.57 -15.60
CA ALA A 239 -13.40 -40.85 -17.02
C ALA A 239 -13.89 -39.62 -17.78
N VAL A 240 -14.84 -38.87 -17.20
CA VAL A 240 -15.36 -37.64 -17.82
C VAL A 240 -14.29 -36.54 -17.87
N CYS A 241 -13.53 -36.36 -16.78
CA CYS A 241 -12.44 -35.38 -16.76
C CYS A 241 -11.35 -35.73 -17.79
N THR A 242 -10.96 -37.01 -17.87
CA THR A 242 -9.94 -37.47 -18.82
C THR A 242 -10.40 -37.29 -20.27
N ALA A 243 -11.68 -37.59 -20.57
CA ALA A 243 -12.26 -37.37 -21.90
C ALA A 243 -12.28 -35.88 -22.29
N ALA A 244 -12.38 -34.98 -21.30
CA ALA A 244 -12.27 -33.53 -21.49
C ALA A 244 -10.82 -33.01 -21.47
N GLY A 245 -9.82 -33.90 -21.37
CA GLY A 245 -8.40 -33.52 -21.33
C GLY A 245 -7.93 -32.91 -20.00
N VAL A 246 -8.72 -33.04 -18.93
CA VAL A 246 -8.41 -32.50 -17.60
C VAL A 246 -8.05 -33.64 -16.65
N LYS A 247 -6.93 -33.50 -15.93
CA LYS A 247 -6.52 -34.48 -14.92
C LYS A 247 -7.21 -34.18 -13.59
N PRO A 248 -8.12 -35.05 -13.10
CA PRO A 248 -8.73 -34.88 -11.79
C PRO A 248 -7.69 -35.04 -10.68
N MET A 249 -7.86 -34.31 -9.59
CA MET A 249 -7.05 -34.44 -8.38
C MET A 249 -7.88 -35.08 -7.27
N LYS A 250 -7.38 -36.17 -6.70
CA LYS A 250 -8.01 -36.81 -5.55
C LYS A 250 -7.47 -36.17 -4.27
N LEU A 251 -8.37 -35.59 -3.49
CA LEU A 251 -8.05 -35.02 -2.18
C LEU A 251 -8.11 -36.10 -1.09
N SER A 252 -7.26 -35.99 -0.09
CA SER A 252 -7.39 -36.76 1.16
C SER A 252 -8.72 -36.45 1.86
N PRO A 253 -9.30 -37.41 2.61
CA PRO A 253 -10.49 -37.16 3.41
C PRO A 253 -10.26 -36.00 4.37
N PHE A 254 -11.27 -35.13 4.51
CA PHE A 254 -11.22 -33.98 5.40
C PHE A 254 -12.53 -33.83 6.18
N SER A 255 -12.47 -33.08 7.27
CA SER A 255 -13.61 -32.70 8.10
C SER A 255 -13.70 -31.17 8.22
N PRO A 256 -14.77 -30.61 8.80
CA PRO A 256 -14.83 -29.18 9.10
C PRO A 256 -13.66 -28.66 9.97
N ALA A 257 -13.01 -29.55 10.73
CA ALA A 257 -11.86 -29.21 11.56
C ALA A 257 -10.53 -29.15 10.78
N THR A 258 -10.46 -29.76 9.59
CA THR A 258 -9.26 -29.74 8.74
C THR A 258 -8.96 -28.31 8.29
N ARG A 259 -7.70 -27.89 8.39
CA ARG A 259 -7.26 -26.52 8.06
C ARG A 259 -6.39 -26.43 6.82
N THR A 260 -5.63 -27.47 6.54
CA THR A 260 -4.67 -27.51 5.43
C THR A 260 -4.93 -28.75 4.57
N MET A 261 -4.55 -28.64 3.30
CA MET A 261 -4.63 -29.71 2.33
C MET A 261 -3.38 -29.63 1.44
N PRO A 262 -2.33 -30.42 1.76
CA PRO A 262 -1.04 -30.37 1.05
C PRO A 262 -1.18 -30.51 -0.47
N GLU A 263 -2.14 -31.31 -0.94
CA GLU A 263 -2.42 -31.54 -2.36
C GLU A 263 -2.83 -30.25 -3.12
N LEU A 264 -3.32 -29.24 -2.40
CA LEU A 264 -3.80 -27.97 -2.95
C LEU A 264 -2.82 -26.80 -2.74
N GLU A 265 -1.69 -27.02 -2.06
CA GLU A 265 -0.71 -25.97 -1.78
C GLU A 265 -0.19 -25.33 -3.08
N GLY A 266 -0.14 -24.00 -3.08
CA GLY A 266 0.27 -23.20 -4.24
C GLY A 266 -0.73 -23.17 -5.41
N ARG A 267 -1.91 -23.80 -5.29
CA ARG A 267 -2.93 -23.83 -6.34
C ARG A 267 -4.20 -23.08 -5.97
N ILE A 268 -4.76 -23.40 -4.82
CA ILE A 268 -6.00 -22.82 -4.32
C ILE A 268 -6.07 -22.93 -2.80
N SER A 269 -6.65 -21.94 -2.14
CA SER A 269 -6.92 -22.05 -0.70
C SER A 269 -7.92 -23.17 -0.43
N PHE A 270 -7.54 -24.09 0.46
CA PHE A 270 -8.37 -25.22 0.86
C PHE A 270 -9.74 -24.77 1.41
N GLY A 271 -9.80 -23.63 2.10
CA GLY A 271 -11.06 -23.10 2.65
C GLY A 271 -12.14 -22.88 1.58
N PHE A 272 -11.77 -22.45 0.36
CA PHE A 272 -12.73 -22.31 -0.74
C PHE A 272 -13.25 -23.68 -1.21
N VAL A 273 -12.37 -24.68 -1.29
CA VAL A 273 -12.75 -26.03 -1.69
C VAL A 273 -13.66 -26.69 -0.65
N GLN A 274 -13.30 -26.55 0.64
CA GLN A 274 -14.05 -27.06 1.78
C GLN A 274 -15.47 -26.47 1.83
N ASN A 275 -15.60 -25.14 1.72
CA ASN A 275 -16.90 -24.46 1.71
C ASN A 275 -17.79 -24.94 0.56
N VAL A 276 -17.22 -25.10 -0.63
CA VAL A 276 -17.96 -25.62 -1.80
C VAL A 276 -18.37 -27.07 -1.59
N ALA A 277 -17.49 -27.91 -1.04
CA ALA A 277 -17.75 -29.33 -0.83
C ALA A 277 -18.90 -29.61 0.16
N GLU A 278 -19.04 -28.79 1.21
CA GLU A 278 -20.06 -28.95 2.25
C GLU A 278 -21.49 -28.90 1.69
N GLY A 279 -21.72 -28.07 0.68
CA GLY A 279 -23.01 -27.88 0.02
C GLY A 279 -23.35 -28.89 -1.07
N ILE A 280 -22.50 -29.89 -1.34
CA ILE A 280 -22.71 -30.88 -2.42
C ILE A 280 -23.33 -32.16 -1.86
N GLU A 281 -24.24 -32.76 -2.62
CA GLU A 281 -24.77 -34.11 -2.35
C GLU A 281 -23.80 -35.19 -2.83
N VAL A 282 -23.77 -36.34 -2.14
CA VAL A 282 -22.89 -37.45 -2.54
C VAL A 282 -23.21 -37.90 -3.95
N GLY A 283 -22.16 -38.06 -4.77
CA GLY A 283 -22.29 -38.44 -6.18
C GLY A 283 -22.58 -37.27 -7.13
N LYS A 284 -22.69 -36.02 -6.63
CA LYS A 284 -22.85 -34.82 -7.46
C LYS A 284 -21.55 -34.00 -7.52
N ALA A 285 -21.50 -33.10 -8.51
CA ALA A 285 -20.43 -32.12 -8.68
C ALA A 285 -20.97 -30.69 -8.49
N SER A 286 -20.09 -29.78 -8.09
CA SER A 286 -20.40 -28.36 -7.98
C SER A 286 -20.55 -27.71 -9.36
N ASN A 287 -21.10 -26.49 -9.38
CA ASN A 287 -20.90 -25.58 -10.50
C ASN A 287 -19.41 -25.23 -10.64
N PHE A 288 -18.99 -24.80 -11.84
CA PHE A 288 -17.65 -24.23 -12.02
C PHE A 288 -17.50 -22.96 -11.18
N ARG A 289 -16.39 -22.88 -10.44
CA ARG A 289 -16.03 -21.71 -9.62
C ARG A 289 -14.83 -21.04 -10.25
N ALA A 290 -15.04 -19.86 -10.81
CA ALA A 290 -13.97 -19.03 -11.36
C ALA A 290 -13.30 -18.22 -10.24
N LEU A 291 -11.97 -18.18 -10.26
CA LEU A 291 -11.09 -17.31 -9.49
C LEU A 291 -10.42 -16.30 -10.43
N SER A 292 -9.53 -15.46 -9.87
CA SER A 292 -8.83 -14.41 -10.64
C SER A 292 -8.01 -14.97 -11.79
N GLU A 293 -7.29 -16.07 -11.58
CA GLU A 293 -6.39 -16.67 -12.59
C GLU A 293 -6.63 -18.17 -12.84
N SER A 294 -7.57 -18.78 -12.12
CA SER A 294 -7.87 -20.21 -12.22
C SER A 294 -9.34 -20.48 -11.93
N GLY A 295 -9.76 -21.74 -11.97
CA GLY A 295 -11.08 -22.14 -11.54
C GLY A 295 -11.15 -23.62 -11.24
N PHE A 296 -12.18 -24.04 -10.53
CA PHE A 296 -12.28 -25.42 -10.06
C PHE A 296 -13.73 -25.93 -10.02
N ILE A 297 -13.86 -27.25 -10.05
CA ILE A 297 -15.09 -28.01 -9.84
C ILE A 297 -14.78 -29.05 -8.77
N VAL A 298 -15.68 -29.19 -7.80
CA VAL A 298 -15.55 -30.19 -6.74
C VAL A 298 -16.57 -31.29 -7.00
N TYR A 299 -16.15 -32.56 -6.93
CA TYR A 299 -17.03 -33.72 -6.97
C TYR A 299 -17.03 -34.40 -5.60
N LEU A 300 -18.21 -34.56 -5.00
CA LEU A 300 -18.32 -35.22 -3.70
C LEU A 300 -18.47 -36.72 -3.87
N ARG A 301 -17.35 -37.45 -3.70
CA ARG A 301 -17.31 -38.90 -3.87
C ARG A 301 -18.09 -39.67 -2.81
N ALA A 302 -17.91 -39.32 -1.54
CA ALA A 302 -18.53 -39.99 -0.41
C ALA A 302 -18.52 -39.06 0.82
N ARG A 303 -19.49 -39.25 1.70
CA ARG A 303 -19.43 -38.78 3.09
C ARG A 303 -19.10 -39.97 3.96
N LEU A 304 -17.95 -39.94 4.62
CA LEU A 304 -17.52 -40.99 5.54
C LEU A 304 -18.30 -40.87 6.85
N PRO A 305 -18.60 -41.98 7.55
CA PRO A 305 -19.16 -41.92 8.89
C PRO A 305 -18.22 -41.16 9.83
N VAL A 306 -18.79 -40.60 10.90
CA VAL A 306 -18.00 -39.94 11.93
C VAL A 306 -17.06 -40.97 12.56
N ASP A 307 -15.77 -40.68 12.52
CA ASP A 307 -14.79 -41.41 13.32
C ASP A 307 -14.93 -40.94 14.77
N GLU A 308 -15.64 -41.72 15.58
CA GLU A 308 -15.92 -41.38 16.98
C GLU A 308 -14.65 -41.23 17.82
N ALA A 309 -13.59 -41.99 17.51
CA ALA A 309 -12.32 -41.88 18.21
C ALA A 309 -11.66 -40.54 17.89
N LYS A 310 -11.59 -40.18 16.61
CA LYS A 310 -11.07 -38.89 16.17
C LYS A 310 -11.93 -37.71 16.64
N MET A 311 -13.25 -37.85 16.65
CA MET A 311 -14.16 -36.83 17.19
C MET A 311 -13.85 -36.57 18.66
N LYS A 312 -13.71 -37.62 19.48
CA LYS A 312 -13.37 -37.47 20.90
C LYS A 312 -12.01 -36.81 21.10
N THR A 313 -11.03 -37.11 20.26
CA THR A 313 -9.70 -36.47 20.29
C THR A 313 -9.75 -34.99 19.90
N ASP A 314 -10.50 -34.63 18.85
CA ASP A 314 -10.49 -33.28 18.27
C ASP A 314 -11.50 -32.32 18.98
N LEU A 315 -12.49 -32.86 19.71
CA LEU A 315 -13.57 -32.09 20.36
C LEU A 315 -13.09 -31.02 21.35
N PRO A 316 -12.10 -31.26 22.23
CA PRO A 316 -11.63 -30.22 23.16
C PRO A 316 -11.06 -28.99 22.44
N GLU A 317 -10.26 -29.19 21.40
CA GLU A 317 -9.69 -28.09 20.60
C GLU A 317 -10.79 -27.35 19.81
N PHE A 318 -11.77 -28.08 19.28
CA PHE A 318 -12.94 -27.47 18.65
C PHE A 318 -13.74 -26.59 19.63
N LEU A 319 -14.06 -27.10 20.82
CA LEU A 319 -14.81 -26.35 21.84
C LEU A 319 -14.05 -25.12 22.34
N SER A 320 -12.74 -25.25 22.57
CA SER A 320 -11.89 -24.12 22.96
C SER A 320 -11.93 -23.00 21.93
N ARG A 321 -11.81 -23.34 20.63
CA ARG A 321 -11.92 -22.36 19.53
C ARG A 321 -13.32 -21.75 19.43
N LEU A 322 -14.38 -22.54 19.59
CA LEU A 322 -15.75 -22.03 19.58
C LEU A 322 -15.99 -21.05 20.73
N GLN A 323 -15.44 -21.35 21.91
CA GLN A 323 -15.50 -20.48 23.07
C GLN A 323 -14.75 -19.17 22.80
N GLU A 324 -13.53 -19.24 22.27
CA GLU A 324 -12.73 -18.06 21.90
C GLU A 324 -13.45 -17.19 20.86
N GLN A 325 -13.98 -17.80 19.80
CA GLN A 325 -14.76 -17.09 18.78
C GLN A 325 -16.00 -16.39 19.37
N ARG A 326 -16.73 -17.07 20.27
CA ARG A 326 -17.90 -16.48 20.93
C ARG A 326 -17.52 -15.37 21.90
N GLN A 327 -16.42 -15.51 22.63
CA GLN A 327 -15.89 -14.47 23.50
C GLN A 327 -15.48 -13.24 22.69
N MET A 328 -14.80 -13.42 21.56
CA MET A 328 -14.43 -12.33 20.65
C MET A 328 -15.67 -11.65 20.04
N ALA A 329 -16.68 -12.43 19.63
CA ALA A 329 -17.93 -11.87 19.10
C ALA A 329 -18.69 -11.05 20.15
N ALA A 330 -18.84 -11.58 21.37
CA ALA A 330 -19.48 -10.88 22.48
C ALA A 330 -18.69 -9.62 22.87
N PHE A 331 -17.36 -9.69 22.87
CA PHE A 331 -16.51 -8.52 23.12
C PHE A 331 -16.68 -7.45 22.04
N ALA A 332 -16.69 -7.83 20.76
CA ALA A 332 -16.86 -6.90 19.65
C ALA A 332 -18.24 -6.21 19.69
N GLU A 333 -19.31 -6.96 19.99
CA GLU A 333 -20.66 -6.43 20.16
C GLU A 333 -20.76 -5.46 21.34
N TRP A 334 -20.19 -5.85 22.49
CA TRP A 334 -20.10 -4.98 23.66
C TRP A 334 -19.32 -3.71 23.36
N PHE A 335 -18.12 -3.84 22.77
CA PHE A 335 -17.25 -2.71 22.43
C PHE A 335 -17.91 -1.75 21.45
N GLN A 336 -18.61 -2.26 20.43
CA GLN A 336 -19.37 -1.44 19.50
C GLN A 336 -20.50 -0.67 20.21
N THR A 337 -21.20 -1.32 21.14
CA THR A 337 -22.27 -0.69 21.93
C THR A 337 -21.73 0.42 22.83
N GLU A 338 -20.66 0.17 23.58
CA GLU A 338 -20.03 1.16 24.46
C GLU A 338 -19.43 2.33 23.65
N SER A 339 -18.77 2.05 22.53
CA SER A 339 -18.25 3.09 21.63
C SER A 339 -19.37 3.99 21.10
N GLN A 340 -20.55 3.45 20.80
CA GLN A 340 -21.71 4.25 20.38
C GLN A 340 -22.31 5.07 21.52
N GLN A 341 -22.33 4.55 22.75
CA GLN A 341 -22.79 5.29 23.92
C GLN A 341 -21.88 6.49 24.23
N LEU A 342 -20.57 6.31 24.12
CA LEU A 342 -19.58 7.38 24.34
C LEU A 342 -19.59 8.45 23.22
N GLN A 343 -20.08 8.12 22.02
CA GLN A 343 -20.22 9.05 20.90
C GLN A 343 -21.58 9.76 20.85
N ARG A 344 -22.52 9.46 21.75
CA ARG A 344 -23.77 10.22 21.85
C ARG A 344 -23.48 11.61 22.43
N PRO A 345 -23.79 12.72 21.72
CA PRO A 345 -23.63 14.05 22.28
C PRO A 345 -24.51 14.19 23.53
N VAL A 346 -23.92 14.66 24.63
CA VAL A 346 -24.65 14.99 25.85
C VAL A 346 -25.66 16.08 25.52
N VAL A 347 -26.93 15.71 25.37
CA VAL A 347 -28.01 16.69 25.30
C VAL A 347 -28.15 17.28 26.70
N ASN A 348 -27.55 18.46 26.91
CA ASN A 348 -27.81 19.28 28.09
C ASN A 348 -29.32 19.59 28.12
N ARG A 349 -30.05 18.91 29.02
CA ARG A 349 -31.42 19.29 29.34
C ARG A 349 -31.35 20.56 30.18
N ASP A 350 -31.81 21.65 29.57
CA ASP A 350 -32.02 22.96 30.18
C ASP A 350 -32.63 22.85 31.59
N VAL A 351 -31.92 23.41 32.56
CA VAL A 351 -32.47 23.79 33.86
C VAL A 351 -33.28 25.06 33.62
N SER A 352 -34.56 24.89 33.25
CA SER A 352 -35.55 25.96 33.32
C SER A 352 -36.64 25.59 34.32
N ALA A 353 -36.31 25.65 35.61
CA ALA A 353 -37.31 25.80 36.66
C ALA A 353 -37.76 27.27 36.68
N LYS A 354 -38.96 27.53 36.18
CA LYS A 354 -39.66 28.82 36.29
C LYS A 354 -40.11 29.05 37.74
N ARG A 355 -39.93 30.30 38.16
CA ARG A 355 -40.73 31.15 39.07
C ARG A 355 -41.71 30.49 40.04
#